data_AF-A0A1X2GP28-F1
#
_entry.id   AF-A0A1X2GP28-F1
#
_cell.length_a   1.000
_cell.length_b   1.000
_cell.length_c   1.000
_cell.angle_alpha   90.00
_cell.angle_beta   90.00
_cell.angle_gamma   90.00
#
_symmetry.space_group_name_H-M   'P 1'
#
loop_
_entity.id
_entity.type
_entity.pdbx_description
1 polymer ?
#
loop_
_entity_poly.entity_id
_entity_poly.type
_entity_poly.pdbx_seq_one_letter_code
_entity_poly.pdbx_strand_id
1 'polypeptide(L)'
;MVHPKVLILGAGYGTRLQKDLQNNRHYHHLLGVPKALLPMGDKDSLITHWLELLQQHGFSKNDIHLVTNDACHPAFCDWADRHQLPRTQIASDGTTSNANRLGAVPDIWFGITHFDLQQHNVLVIGGDTLFLNDFDLTRFLQAKQPGHSLVTLYTVPDDLVHKVGIVETDSHGRITSFLEKPAPETTDARQACPCFYLFDQQSIALIGAFLDDCKNKQLGLDHFDATGKALSYLYPRHTIYTYPIAGRIDVGGLASYLEANAYFQSTQSL
;
A
#
# COMPACT_ATOMS: atom_id res chain seq x y z
N MET A 1 16.87 17.73 2.38
CA MET A 1 15.54 17.53 2.98
C MET A 1 15.59 16.23 3.76
N VAL A 2 14.98 16.15 4.94
CA VAL A 2 14.86 14.86 5.64
C VAL A 2 13.75 14.08 4.91
N HIS A 3 14.10 12.95 4.31
CA HIS A 3 13.12 12.09 3.64
C HIS A 3 12.19 11.47 4.68
N PRO A 4 10.91 11.21 4.34
CA PRO A 4 10.06 10.40 5.20
C PRO A 4 10.62 8.98 5.32
N LYS A 5 10.27 8.29 6.40
CA LYS A 5 10.45 6.84 6.49
C LYS A 5 9.44 6.15 5.58
N VAL A 6 9.79 5.00 5.03
CA VAL A 6 8.93 4.23 4.14
C VAL A 6 8.57 2.92 4.81
N LEU A 7 7.29 2.56 4.76
CA LEU A 7 6.77 1.29 5.25
C LEU A 7 6.02 0.58 4.12
N ILE A 8 6.56 -0.54 3.64
CA ILE A 8 5.96 -1.37 2.62
C ILE A 8 5.16 -2.50 3.30
N LEU A 9 3.90 -2.67 2.90
CA LEU A 9 3.01 -3.71 3.43
C LEU A 9 3.09 -4.97 2.57
N GLY A 10 3.59 -6.06 3.15
CA GLY A 10 3.78 -7.37 2.52
C GLY A 10 3.17 -8.54 3.31
N ALA A 11 2.26 -8.28 4.25
CA ALA A 11 1.66 -9.30 5.13
C ALA A 11 0.43 -10.00 4.53
N GLY A 12 -0.07 -9.55 3.38
CA GLY A 12 -1.23 -10.14 2.72
C GLY A 12 -0.98 -11.56 2.17
N TYR A 13 -1.86 -12.50 2.50
CA TYR A 13 -1.75 -13.92 2.10
C TYR A 13 -2.13 -14.20 0.63
N GLY A 14 -2.65 -13.20 -0.10
CA GLY A 14 -2.92 -13.32 -1.54
C GLY A 14 -3.85 -14.47 -1.94
N THR A 15 -4.80 -14.84 -1.08
CA THR A 15 -5.62 -16.07 -1.20
C THR A 15 -6.29 -16.24 -2.57
N ARG A 16 -6.77 -15.14 -3.18
CA ARG A 16 -7.35 -15.15 -4.53
C ARG A 16 -6.33 -15.60 -5.59
N LEU A 17 -5.16 -14.96 -5.64
CA LEU A 17 -4.09 -15.34 -6.56
C LEU A 17 -3.65 -16.78 -6.32
N GLN A 18 -3.44 -17.20 -5.07
CA GLN A 18 -3.02 -18.56 -4.76
C GLN A 18 -4.04 -19.60 -5.27
N LYS A 19 -5.34 -19.32 -5.12
CA LYS A 19 -6.41 -20.16 -5.68
C LYS A 19 -6.40 -20.19 -7.21
N ASP A 20 -6.18 -19.05 -7.87
CA ASP A 20 -6.09 -19.01 -9.33
C ASP A 20 -4.90 -19.85 -9.83
N LEU A 21 -3.74 -19.76 -9.16
CA LEU A 21 -2.51 -20.48 -9.50
C LEU A 21 -2.64 -22.00 -9.29
N GLN A 22 -3.31 -22.45 -8.23
CA GLN A 22 -3.61 -23.87 -8.01
C GLN A 22 -4.39 -24.49 -9.18
N ASN A 23 -5.23 -23.69 -9.84
CA ASN A 23 -6.05 -24.12 -10.96
C ASN A 23 -5.39 -23.87 -12.33
N ASN A 24 -4.16 -23.33 -12.36
CA ASN A 24 -3.45 -23.00 -13.60
C ASN A 24 -2.04 -23.62 -13.65
N ARG A 25 -1.90 -24.73 -14.36
CA ARG A 25 -0.61 -25.45 -14.48
C ARG A 25 0.51 -24.63 -15.13
N HIS A 26 0.18 -23.67 -16.00
CA HIS A 26 1.19 -22.88 -16.71
C HIS A 26 1.92 -21.93 -15.74
N TYR A 27 1.20 -21.37 -14.78
CA TYR A 27 1.74 -20.41 -13.80
C TYR A 27 2.04 -21.02 -12.43
N HIS A 28 2.04 -22.35 -12.30
CA HIS A 28 2.27 -23.05 -11.03
C HIS A 28 3.60 -22.67 -10.36
N HIS A 29 4.62 -22.28 -11.14
CA HIS A 29 5.90 -21.81 -10.61
C HIS A 29 5.78 -20.56 -9.71
N LEU A 30 4.66 -19.83 -9.76
CA LEU A 30 4.37 -18.68 -8.89
C LEU A 30 3.61 -19.08 -7.61
N LEU A 31 3.19 -20.34 -7.47
CA LEU A 31 2.44 -20.79 -6.30
C LEU A 31 3.30 -20.68 -5.03
N GLY A 32 2.73 -20.09 -3.98
CA GLY A 32 3.43 -19.81 -2.72
C GLY A 32 4.27 -18.53 -2.72
N VAL A 33 4.48 -17.88 -3.88
CA VAL A 33 5.18 -16.60 -3.93
C VAL A 33 4.29 -15.49 -3.36
N PRO A 34 4.77 -14.70 -2.38
CA PRO A 34 4.02 -13.54 -1.87
C PRO A 34 3.75 -12.53 -2.99
N LYS A 35 2.59 -11.87 -3.00
CA LYS A 35 2.19 -10.97 -4.10
C LYS A 35 3.24 -9.88 -4.39
N ALA A 36 3.80 -9.31 -3.33
CA ALA A 36 4.84 -8.29 -3.40
C ALA A 36 6.16 -8.78 -4.02
N LEU A 37 6.41 -10.09 -3.98
CA LEU A 37 7.62 -10.72 -4.50
C LEU A 37 7.41 -11.41 -5.86
N LEU A 38 6.25 -11.22 -6.49
CA LEU A 38 6.04 -11.74 -7.85
C LEU A 38 6.95 -11.01 -8.84
N PRO A 39 7.62 -11.73 -9.77
CA PRO A 39 8.37 -11.12 -10.86
C PRO A 39 7.49 -10.17 -11.66
N MET A 40 8.01 -8.99 -12.00
CA MET A 40 7.23 -7.92 -12.65
C MET A 40 8.09 -7.18 -13.67
N GLY A 41 7.79 -7.36 -14.97
CA GLY A 41 8.59 -6.78 -16.04
C GLY A 41 9.99 -7.40 -16.12
N ASP A 42 11.02 -6.57 -16.03
CA ASP A 42 12.43 -6.97 -15.91
C ASP A 42 12.87 -7.19 -14.46
N LYS A 43 12.03 -6.85 -13.48
CA LYS A 43 12.38 -6.96 -12.06
C LYS A 43 12.02 -8.32 -11.50
N ASP A 44 12.86 -8.77 -10.60
CA ASP A 44 12.71 -10.02 -9.85
C ASP A 44 11.48 -10.00 -8.93
N SER A 45 10.99 -8.83 -8.55
CA SER A 45 9.86 -8.65 -7.64
C SER A 45 9.14 -7.32 -7.89
N LEU A 46 7.83 -7.30 -7.68
CA LEU A 46 7.00 -6.09 -7.77
C LEU A 46 7.58 -4.95 -6.91
N ILE A 47 7.91 -5.23 -5.64
CA ILE A 47 8.45 -4.20 -4.73
C ILE A 47 9.88 -3.74 -5.07
N THR A 48 10.60 -4.46 -5.95
CA THR A 48 11.90 -3.98 -6.46
C THR A 48 11.75 -2.68 -7.26
N HIS A 49 10.63 -2.49 -7.97
CA HIS A 49 10.33 -1.22 -8.63
C HIS A 49 10.28 -0.06 -7.64
N TRP A 50 9.65 -0.26 -6.48
CA TRP A 50 9.62 0.75 -5.42
C TRP A 50 10.99 0.98 -4.79
N LEU A 51 11.72 -0.08 -4.48
CA LEU A 51 13.05 0.03 -3.91
C LEU A 51 13.98 0.85 -4.83
N GLU A 52 14.05 0.50 -6.11
CA GLU A 52 14.88 1.22 -7.07
C GLU A 52 14.42 2.68 -7.24
N LEU A 53 13.12 2.94 -7.36
CA LEU A 53 12.58 4.29 -7.49
C LEU A 53 12.93 5.17 -6.26
N LEU A 54 12.79 4.62 -5.05
CA LEU A 54 13.12 5.31 -3.80
C LEU A 54 14.63 5.61 -3.73
N GLN A 55 15.49 4.65 -4.07
CA GLN A 55 16.93 4.84 -4.06
C GLN A 55 17.40 5.87 -5.09
N GLN A 56 16.81 5.87 -6.29
CA GLN A 56 17.06 6.89 -7.33
C GLN A 56 16.71 8.30 -6.83
N HIS A 57 15.75 8.41 -5.90
CA HIS A 57 15.30 9.64 -5.28
C HIS A 57 16.00 9.96 -3.94
N GLY A 58 17.10 9.27 -3.63
CA GLY A 58 17.96 9.58 -2.49
C GLY A 58 17.56 8.97 -1.15
N PHE A 59 16.57 8.08 -1.12
CA PHE A 59 16.24 7.34 0.11
C PHE A 59 17.35 6.34 0.43
N SER A 60 17.79 6.33 1.69
CA SER A 60 18.70 5.31 2.17
C SER A 60 17.94 4.00 2.40
N LYS A 61 18.64 2.87 2.31
CA LYS A 61 18.08 1.56 2.69
C LYS A 61 17.60 1.52 4.14
N ASN A 62 18.18 2.34 5.01
CA ASN A 62 17.75 2.51 6.42
C ASN A 62 16.46 3.35 6.57
N ASP A 63 15.95 3.92 5.48
CA ASP A 63 14.66 4.61 5.46
C ASP A 63 13.53 3.70 4.99
N ILE A 64 13.84 2.50 4.47
CA ILE A 64 12.87 1.60 3.84
C ILE A 64 12.65 0.39 4.73
N HIS A 65 11.43 0.27 5.23
CA HIS A 65 10.99 -0.78 6.14
C HIS A 65 9.89 -1.61 5.50
N LEU A 66 9.76 -2.87 5.88
CA LEU A 66 8.76 -3.79 5.36
C LEU A 66 8.15 -4.61 6.49
N VAL A 67 6.83 -4.72 6.50
CA VAL A 67 6.09 -5.64 7.37
C VAL A 67 5.56 -6.79 6.52
N THR A 68 5.72 -8.00 7.02
CA THR A 68 5.16 -9.21 6.41
C THR A 68 4.63 -10.16 7.48
N ASN A 69 4.01 -11.25 7.06
CA ASN A 69 3.61 -12.33 7.95
C ASN A 69 4.74 -13.35 8.13
N ASP A 70 4.65 -14.17 9.18
CA ASP A 70 5.69 -15.13 9.53
C ASP A 70 5.88 -16.21 8.47
N ALA A 71 4.79 -16.62 7.80
CA ALA A 71 4.84 -17.62 6.73
C ALA A 71 5.63 -17.12 5.50
N CYS A 72 5.58 -15.82 5.21
CA CYS A 72 6.27 -15.19 4.09
C CYS A 72 7.60 -14.54 4.47
N HIS A 73 7.87 -14.35 5.76
CA HIS A 73 9.06 -13.66 6.28
C HIS A 73 10.39 -14.17 5.69
N PRO A 74 10.66 -15.49 5.60
CA PRO A 74 11.88 -15.99 4.98
C PRO A 74 12.08 -15.50 3.54
N ALA A 75 11.02 -15.48 2.72
CA ALA A 75 11.10 -15.05 1.32
C ALA A 75 11.42 -13.55 1.20
N PHE A 76 10.91 -12.72 2.12
CA PHE A 76 11.26 -11.30 2.17
C PHE A 76 12.69 -11.07 2.66
N CYS A 77 13.21 -11.88 3.60
CA CYS A 77 14.62 -11.83 3.98
C CYS A 77 15.53 -12.19 2.79
N ASP A 78 15.20 -13.22 2.03
CA ASP A 78 15.97 -13.62 0.85
C ASP A 78 15.93 -12.55 -0.26
N TRP A 79 14.78 -11.86 -0.43
CA TRP A 79 14.70 -10.68 -1.29
C TRP A 79 15.58 -9.54 -0.77
N ALA A 80 15.51 -9.24 0.54
CA ALA A 80 16.29 -8.17 1.15
C ALA A 80 17.80 -8.40 0.97
N ASP A 81 18.30 -9.63 1.15
CA ASP A 81 19.72 -9.97 0.96
C ASP A 81 20.19 -9.72 -0.48
N ARG A 82 19.40 -10.15 -1.48
CA ARG A 82 19.72 -9.97 -2.90
C ARG A 82 19.82 -8.49 -3.28
N HIS A 83 19.01 -7.66 -2.64
CA HIS A 83 18.99 -6.21 -2.83
C HIS A 83 19.83 -5.43 -1.80
N GLN A 84 20.56 -6.15 -0.94
CA GLN A 84 21.35 -5.64 0.20
C GLN A 84 20.59 -4.63 1.08
N LEU A 85 19.28 -4.86 1.29
CA LEU A 85 18.48 -4.20 2.31
C LEU A 85 18.74 -4.94 3.64
N PRO A 86 19.04 -4.25 4.76
CA PRO A 86 19.29 -4.92 6.03
C PRO A 86 18.06 -5.75 6.44
N ARG A 87 18.27 -7.02 6.82
CA ARG A 87 17.17 -7.87 7.33
C ARG A 87 16.46 -7.27 8.54
N THR A 88 17.13 -6.41 9.31
CA THR A 88 16.53 -5.65 10.42
C THR A 88 15.47 -4.64 9.98
N GLN A 89 15.32 -4.39 8.67
CA GLN A 89 14.25 -3.58 8.09
C GLN A 89 13.02 -4.41 7.69
N ILE A 90 13.05 -5.73 7.89
CA ILE A 90 11.96 -6.64 7.60
C ILE A 90 11.42 -7.17 8.93
N ALA A 91 10.13 -6.95 9.19
CA ALA A 91 9.47 -7.41 10.41
C ALA A 91 8.34 -8.40 10.10
N SER A 92 8.36 -9.52 10.82
CA SER A 92 7.23 -10.46 10.88
C SER A 92 6.20 -9.95 11.89
N ASP A 93 4.94 -9.85 11.49
CA ASP A 93 3.80 -9.55 12.35
C ASP A 93 3.40 -10.72 13.28
N GLY A 94 4.07 -11.88 13.12
CA GLY A 94 3.84 -13.11 13.90
C GLY A 94 2.66 -13.96 13.44
N THR A 95 1.93 -13.55 12.40
CA THR A 95 0.81 -14.32 11.85
C THR A 95 1.29 -15.41 10.91
N THR A 96 0.59 -16.54 10.88
CA THR A 96 1.04 -17.75 10.16
C THR A 96 0.03 -18.25 9.13
N SER A 97 -1.16 -17.64 9.06
CA SER A 97 -2.22 -17.98 8.13
C SER A 97 -3.15 -16.79 7.86
N ASN A 98 -3.92 -16.86 6.77
CA ASN A 98 -4.95 -15.84 6.51
C ASN A 98 -6.02 -15.78 7.63
N ALA A 99 -6.22 -16.86 8.39
CA ALA A 99 -7.23 -16.91 9.45
C ALA A 99 -6.84 -16.13 10.71
N ASN A 100 -5.54 -16.01 11.00
CA ASN A 100 -5.02 -15.26 12.15
C ASN A 100 -4.32 -13.94 11.75
N ARG A 101 -4.56 -13.45 10.53
CA ARG A 101 -4.01 -12.17 10.06
C ARG A 101 -4.43 -11.01 10.98
N LEU A 102 -3.54 -10.04 11.18
CA LEU A 102 -3.86 -8.85 11.98
C LEU A 102 -4.82 -7.92 11.21
N GLY A 103 -4.54 -7.75 9.92
CA GLY A 103 -5.28 -6.88 9.02
C GLY A 103 -4.50 -5.63 8.66
N ALA A 104 -4.89 -4.99 7.57
CA ALA A 104 -4.05 -3.98 6.93
C ALA A 104 -3.72 -2.75 7.80
N VAL A 105 -4.65 -2.22 8.61
CA VAL A 105 -4.35 -1.07 9.49
C VAL A 105 -3.53 -1.48 10.73
N PRO A 106 -3.81 -2.63 11.38
CA PRO A 106 -2.91 -3.21 12.35
C PRO A 106 -1.48 -3.42 11.84
N ASP A 107 -1.28 -3.86 10.59
CA ASP A 107 0.05 -4.02 10.01
C ASP A 107 0.80 -2.69 9.86
N ILE A 108 0.08 -1.61 9.49
CA ILE A 108 0.64 -0.25 9.46
C ILE A 108 1.12 0.15 10.86
N TRP A 109 0.26 -0.01 11.87
CA TRP A 109 0.60 0.35 13.25
C TRP A 109 1.73 -0.49 13.82
N PHE A 110 1.71 -1.81 13.58
CA PHE A 110 2.78 -2.72 13.94
C PHE A 110 4.11 -2.28 13.34
N GLY A 111 4.18 -1.99 12.04
CA GLY A 111 5.41 -1.52 11.40
C GLY A 111 5.92 -0.20 11.97
N ILE A 112 5.03 0.78 12.14
CA ILE A 112 5.38 2.07 12.73
C ILE A 112 5.97 1.91 14.12
N THR A 113 5.38 1.04 14.95
CA THR A 113 5.81 0.85 16.34
C THR A 113 7.06 -0.02 16.45
N HIS A 114 7.17 -1.08 15.65
CA HIS A 114 8.31 -1.99 15.66
C HIS A 114 9.60 -1.30 15.23
N PHE A 115 9.53 -0.39 14.27
CA PHE A 115 10.69 0.34 13.73
C PHE A 115 10.87 1.74 14.34
N ASP A 116 10.16 2.08 15.41
CA ASP A 116 10.23 3.38 16.10
C ASP A 116 10.02 4.60 15.18
N LEU A 117 9.06 4.53 14.26
CA LEU A 117 8.80 5.55 13.23
C LEU A 117 7.86 6.66 13.69
N GLN A 118 7.36 6.65 14.92
CA GLN A 118 6.32 7.57 15.41
C GLN A 118 6.72 9.05 15.36
N GLN A 119 8.02 9.35 15.37
CA GLN A 119 8.57 10.72 15.31
C GLN A 119 8.93 11.16 13.89
N HIS A 120 8.49 10.43 12.87
CA HIS A 120 8.78 10.71 11.47
C HIS A 120 7.51 10.84 10.63
N ASN A 121 7.61 11.54 9.51
CA ASN A 121 6.63 11.35 8.44
C ASN A 121 6.83 9.95 7.84
N VAL A 122 5.75 9.24 7.57
CA VAL A 122 5.80 7.85 7.09
C VAL A 122 5.06 7.72 5.77
N LEU A 123 5.74 7.29 4.72
CA LEU A 123 5.18 6.86 3.45
C LEU A 123 4.83 5.38 3.52
N VAL A 124 3.54 5.07 3.58
CA VAL A 124 3.01 3.69 3.57
C VAL A 124 2.68 3.29 2.13
N ILE A 125 3.20 2.15 1.68
CA ILE A 125 3.00 1.62 0.32
C ILE A 125 2.41 0.21 0.42
N GLY A 126 1.32 -0.03 -0.31
CA GLY A 126 0.80 -1.39 -0.51
C GLY A 126 1.74 -2.18 -1.41
N GLY A 127 2.28 -3.30 -0.92
CA GLY A 127 3.27 -4.10 -1.65
C GLY A 127 2.73 -4.82 -2.90
N ASP A 128 1.43 -4.75 -3.17
CA ASP A 128 0.78 -5.30 -4.37
C ASP A 128 0.39 -4.23 -5.41
N THR A 129 0.74 -2.97 -5.14
CA THR A 129 0.36 -1.83 -5.97
C THR A 129 1.60 -1.20 -6.63
N LEU A 130 1.49 -0.86 -7.91
CA LEU A 130 2.43 0.01 -8.64
C LEU A 130 1.67 1.13 -9.33
N PHE A 131 2.36 2.20 -9.73
CA PHE A 131 1.76 3.28 -10.52
C PHE A 131 2.12 3.17 -12.00
N LEU A 132 1.31 3.83 -12.82
CA LEU A 132 1.62 4.00 -14.24
C LEU A 132 2.78 4.99 -14.41
N ASN A 133 3.38 5.01 -15.61
CA ASN A 133 4.65 5.70 -15.88
C ASN A 133 4.63 7.24 -15.71
N ASP A 134 3.46 7.85 -15.51
CA ASP A 134 3.34 9.30 -15.28
C ASP A 134 3.72 9.72 -13.85
N PHE A 135 3.84 8.77 -12.92
CA PHE A 135 4.11 9.08 -11.53
C PHE A 135 5.54 9.60 -11.30
N ASP A 136 5.63 10.79 -10.70
CA ASP A 136 6.87 11.44 -10.30
C ASP A 136 6.92 11.56 -8.76
N LEU A 137 7.80 10.77 -8.14
CA LEU A 137 7.97 10.74 -6.69
C LEU A 137 8.49 12.09 -6.15
N THR A 138 9.35 12.79 -6.88
CA THR A 138 9.86 14.11 -6.46
C THR A 138 8.72 15.10 -6.35
N ARG A 139 7.87 15.18 -7.38
CA ARG A 139 6.71 16.09 -7.39
C ARG A 139 5.70 15.73 -6.32
N PHE A 140 5.44 14.44 -6.11
CA PHE A 140 4.59 13.97 -5.02
C PHE A 140 5.12 14.44 -3.65
N LEU A 141 6.42 14.22 -3.36
CA LEU A 141 7.01 14.63 -2.09
C LEU A 141 7.00 16.15 -1.90
N GLN A 142 7.23 16.91 -2.97
CA GLN A 142 7.18 18.39 -2.96
C GLN A 142 5.75 18.93 -2.75
N ALA A 143 4.72 18.18 -3.14
CA ALA A 143 3.33 18.59 -2.93
C ALA A 143 2.89 18.48 -1.46
N LYS A 144 3.64 17.75 -0.61
CA LYS A 144 3.31 17.58 0.80
C LYS A 144 3.35 18.93 1.53
N GLN A 145 2.23 19.31 2.12
CA GLN A 145 2.15 20.50 2.97
C GLN A 145 2.67 20.20 4.39
N PRO A 146 3.40 21.14 5.04
CA PRO A 146 3.83 20.98 6.43
C PRO A 146 2.65 20.73 7.38
N GLY A 147 2.77 19.76 8.30
CA GLY A 147 1.73 19.43 9.27
C GLY A 147 0.50 18.71 8.69
N HIS A 148 0.55 18.29 7.43
CA HIS A 148 -0.58 17.64 6.75
C HIS A 148 -0.15 16.37 6.02
N SER A 149 -1.06 15.40 5.94
CA SER A 149 -0.81 14.15 5.22
C SER A 149 -1.11 14.32 3.73
N LEU A 150 -0.52 13.47 2.88
CA LEU A 150 -0.72 13.49 1.43
C LEU A 150 -1.00 12.07 0.93
N VAL A 151 -2.00 11.90 0.08
CA VAL A 151 -2.30 10.61 -0.56
C VAL A 151 -2.49 10.78 -2.07
N THR A 152 -2.35 9.70 -2.82
CA THR A 152 -2.61 9.72 -4.26
C THR A 152 -4.09 9.49 -4.59
N LEU A 153 -4.59 10.09 -5.67
CA LEU A 153 -5.91 9.81 -6.22
C LEU A 153 -5.83 9.49 -7.71
N TYR A 154 -6.69 8.59 -8.17
CA TYR A 154 -6.90 8.32 -9.59
C TYR A 154 -8.39 8.19 -9.89
N THR A 155 -8.75 8.52 -11.13
CA THR A 155 -10.14 8.41 -11.59
C THR A 155 -10.46 6.95 -11.94
N VAL A 156 -11.60 6.45 -11.44
CA VAL A 156 -12.16 5.15 -11.80
C VAL A 156 -13.40 5.30 -12.70
N PRO A 157 -13.64 4.38 -13.64
CA PRO A 157 -14.90 4.31 -14.37
C PRO A 157 -16.05 3.87 -13.45
N ASP A 158 -17.29 4.18 -13.86
CA ASP A 158 -18.53 3.94 -13.09
C ASP A 158 -18.71 2.48 -12.67
N ASP A 159 -18.28 1.54 -13.52
CA ASP A 159 -18.38 0.09 -13.28
C ASP A 159 -17.38 -0.44 -12.24
N LEU A 160 -16.44 0.40 -11.78
CA LEU A 160 -15.49 0.06 -10.72
C LEU A 160 -15.79 0.76 -9.38
N VAL A 161 -16.69 1.73 -9.35
CA VAL A 161 -17.06 2.50 -8.15
C VAL A 161 -17.45 1.59 -6.97
N HIS A 162 -18.26 0.56 -7.23
CA HIS A 162 -18.73 -0.39 -6.22
C HIS A 162 -17.66 -1.40 -5.75
N LYS A 163 -16.44 -1.35 -6.28
CA LYS A 163 -15.35 -2.27 -5.96
C LYS A 163 -14.26 -1.63 -5.10
N VAL A 164 -14.23 -0.30 -5.01
CA VAL A 164 -13.16 0.47 -4.36
C VAL A 164 -13.70 1.49 -3.37
N GLY A 165 -12.82 2.02 -2.51
CA GLY A 165 -13.14 3.21 -1.73
C GLY A 165 -13.10 4.46 -2.61
N ILE A 166 -14.15 5.28 -2.55
CA ILE A 166 -14.27 6.56 -3.24
C ILE A 166 -13.99 7.70 -2.26
N VAL A 167 -13.23 8.67 -2.73
CA VAL A 167 -12.83 9.87 -2.01
C VAL A 167 -13.46 11.08 -2.66
N GLU A 168 -13.97 12.00 -1.84
CA GLU A 168 -14.38 13.33 -2.29
C GLU A 168 -13.41 14.37 -1.75
N THR A 169 -13.18 15.42 -2.54
CA THR A 169 -12.28 16.51 -2.17
C THR A 169 -12.95 17.86 -2.34
N ASP A 170 -12.54 18.83 -1.53
CA ASP A 170 -12.89 20.22 -1.76
C ASP A 170 -12.06 20.88 -2.87
N SER A 171 -12.31 22.16 -3.13
CA SER A 171 -11.60 22.96 -4.15
C SER A 171 -10.11 23.16 -3.88
N HIS A 172 -9.62 22.81 -2.68
CA HIS A 172 -8.22 22.88 -2.29
C HIS A 172 -7.55 21.49 -2.32
N GLY A 173 -8.24 20.46 -2.80
CA GLY A 173 -7.71 19.09 -2.86
C GLY A 173 -7.62 18.43 -1.48
N ARG A 174 -8.41 18.87 -0.50
CA ARG A 174 -8.49 18.22 0.82
C ARG A 174 -9.59 17.19 0.83
N ILE A 175 -9.34 16.03 1.40
CA ILE A 175 -10.37 14.98 1.56
C ILE A 175 -11.49 15.49 2.47
N THR A 176 -12.73 15.41 2.00
CA THR A 176 -13.94 15.77 2.75
C THR A 176 -14.86 14.59 3.03
N SER A 177 -14.72 13.49 2.27
CA SER A 177 -15.54 12.29 2.43
C SER A 177 -14.78 11.05 1.98
N PHE A 178 -15.12 9.92 2.58
CA PHE A 178 -14.65 8.58 2.20
C PHE A 178 -15.82 7.61 2.21
N LEU A 179 -16.10 7.00 1.06
CA LEU A 179 -17.19 6.07 0.84
C LEU A 179 -16.60 4.70 0.48
N GLU A 180 -16.81 3.68 1.29
CA GLU A 180 -16.32 2.33 0.99
C GLU A 180 -17.30 1.63 0.04
N LYS A 181 -16.86 1.31 -1.18
CA LYS A 181 -17.63 0.56 -2.18
C LYS A 181 -19.07 1.07 -2.34
N PRO A 182 -19.26 2.38 -2.56
CA PRO A 182 -20.59 2.95 -2.69
C PRO A 182 -21.30 2.40 -3.93
N ALA A 183 -22.63 2.45 -3.92
CA ALA A 183 -23.38 2.25 -5.15
C ALA A 183 -23.11 3.44 -6.10
N PRO A 184 -23.05 3.24 -7.43
CA PRO A 184 -22.68 4.29 -8.39
C PRO A 184 -23.51 5.58 -8.30
N GLU A 185 -24.75 5.48 -7.84
CA GLU A 185 -25.69 6.59 -7.64
C GLU A 185 -25.51 7.35 -6.31
N THR A 186 -24.66 6.85 -5.40
CA THR A 186 -24.45 7.46 -4.07
C THR A 186 -23.65 8.75 -4.14
N THR A 187 -22.79 8.88 -5.16
CA THR A 187 -21.94 10.06 -5.38
C THR A 187 -21.58 10.18 -6.87
N ASP A 188 -21.38 11.41 -7.34
CA ASP A 188 -20.80 11.69 -8.66
C ASP A 188 -19.27 11.61 -8.65
N ALA A 189 -18.66 11.48 -7.47
CA ALA A 189 -17.21 11.35 -7.35
C ALA A 189 -16.71 10.03 -7.94
N ARG A 190 -15.54 10.11 -8.58
CA ARG A 190 -14.87 8.99 -9.26
C ARG A 190 -13.42 8.84 -8.84
N GLN A 191 -13.03 9.43 -7.72
CA GLN A 191 -11.64 9.38 -7.25
C GLN A 191 -11.45 8.22 -6.28
N ALA A 192 -10.53 7.31 -6.59
CA ALA A 192 -10.12 6.22 -5.71
C ALA A 192 -8.70 6.45 -5.20
N CYS A 193 -8.38 5.85 -4.04
CA CYS A 193 -7.12 6.07 -3.34
C CYS A 193 -6.36 4.74 -3.16
N PRO A 194 -5.27 4.49 -3.91
CA PRO A 194 -4.36 3.36 -3.68
C PRO A 194 -3.73 3.43 -2.30
N CYS A 195 -3.22 2.32 -1.76
CA CYS A 195 -2.34 2.39 -0.59
C CYS A 195 -0.98 3.00 -0.96
N PHE A 196 -0.92 4.32 -0.92
CA PHE A 196 0.27 5.15 -1.06
C PHE A 196 0.06 6.43 -0.25
N TYR A 197 0.34 6.33 1.05
CA TYR A 197 -0.08 7.33 2.04
C TYR A 197 1.15 7.95 2.69
N LEU A 198 1.37 9.24 2.49
CA LEU A 198 2.38 9.99 3.22
C LEU A 198 1.73 10.61 4.46
N PHE A 199 1.78 9.89 5.56
CA PHE A 199 1.30 10.36 6.85
C PHE A 199 2.26 11.38 7.44
N ASP A 200 1.71 12.50 7.89
CA ASP A 200 2.44 13.44 8.72
C ASP A 200 2.67 12.85 10.11
N GLN A 201 3.83 13.10 10.71
CA GLN A 201 4.18 12.62 12.05
C GLN A 201 3.10 12.93 13.09
N GLN A 202 2.43 14.08 13.00
CA GLN A 202 1.38 14.49 13.94
C GLN A 202 0.12 13.62 13.82
N SER A 203 -0.10 12.99 12.66
CA SER A 203 -1.26 12.12 12.40
C SER A 203 -1.02 10.66 12.78
N ILE A 204 0.24 10.24 12.99
CA ILE A 204 0.59 8.84 13.26
C ILE A 204 -0.13 8.30 14.49
N ALA A 205 -0.22 9.10 15.57
CA ALA A 205 -0.91 8.70 16.80
C ALA A 205 -2.42 8.40 16.59
N LEU A 206 -3.05 8.99 15.56
CA LEU A 206 -4.45 8.72 15.24
C LEU A 206 -4.67 7.30 14.71
N ILE A 207 -3.64 6.66 14.15
CA ILE A 207 -3.71 5.25 13.71
C ILE A 207 -3.81 4.33 14.93
N GLY A 208 -3.00 4.58 15.97
CA GLY A 208 -3.12 3.88 17.25
C GLY A 208 -4.48 4.12 17.91
N ALA A 209 -4.93 5.37 17.97
CA ALA A 209 -6.23 5.73 18.53
C ALA A 209 -7.41 5.06 17.79
N PHE A 210 -7.32 4.92 16.47
CA PHE A 210 -8.31 4.18 15.69
C PHE A 210 -8.41 2.72 16.11
N LEU A 211 -7.27 2.04 16.28
CA LEU A 211 -7.24 0.64 16.70
C LEU A 211 -7.74 0.47 18.14
N ASP A 212 -7.40 1.40 19.03
CA ASP A 212 -7.94 1.43 20.39
C ASP A 212 -9.46 1.62 20.40
N ASP A 213 -10.00 2.52 19.57
CA ASP A 213 -11.45 2.69 19.39
C ASP A 213 -12.12 1.42 18.88
N CYS A 214 -11.53 0.75 17.89
CA CYS A 214 -12.01 -0.53 17.37
C CYS A 214 -12.04 -1.60 18.46
N LYS A 215 -10.96 -1.71 19.25
CA LYS A 215 -10.85 -2.66 20.35
C LYS A 215 -11.88 -2.38 21.45
N ASN A 216 -12.03 -1.12 21.86
CA ASN A 216 -12.99 -0.71 22.89
C ASN A 216 -14.44 -0.98 22.47
N LYS A 217 -14.73 -0.84 21.18
CA LYS A 217 -16.04 -1.15 20.58
C LYS A 217 -16.21 -2.63 20.19
N GLN A 218 -15.19 -3.46 20.40
CA GLN A 218 -15.17 -4.88 20.03
C GLN A 218 -15.50 -5.11 18.54
N LEU A 219 -14.99 -4.24 17.67
CA LEU A 219 -15.20 -4.34 16.23
C LEU A 219 -14.41 -5.51 15.64
N GLY A 220 -15.01 -6.20 14.67
CA GLY A 220 -14.37 -7.29 13.94
C GLY A 220 -13.37 -6.82 12.87
N LEU A 221 -12.63 -7.78 12.32
CA LEU A 221 -11.54 -7.60 11.35
C LEU A 221 -11.90 -6.68 10.18
N ASP A 222 -13.12 -6.81 9.62
CA ASP A 222 -13.58 -6.03 8.45
C ASP A 222 -13.59 -4.51 8.68
N HIS A 223 -13.55 -4.05 9.93
CA HIS A 223 -13.48 -2.62 10.26
C HIS A 223 -12.08 -2.03 10.06
N PHE A 224 -11.02 -2.84 10.05
CA PHE A 224 -9.63 -2.39 9.98
C PHE A 224 -8.75 -3.20 9.01
N ASP A 225 -9.30 -4.21 8.33
CA ASP A 225 -8.62 -5.04 7.31
C ASP A 225 -8.64 -4.44 5.90
N ALA A 226 -8.53 -3.11 5.82
CA ALA A 226 -8.28 -2.39 4.58
C ALA A 226 -7.61 -1.06 4.90
N THR A 227 -6.57 -0.70 4.14
CA THR A 227 -5.75 0.50 4.40
C THR A 227 -6.57 1.79 4.34
N GLY A 228 -7.60 1.83 3.49
CA GLY A 228 -8.55 2.95 3.41
C GLY A 228 -9.35 3.21 4.68
N LYS A 229 -9.48 2.22 5.60
CA LYS A 229 -10.13 2.41 6.90
C LYS A 229 -9.37 3.39 7.79
N ALA A 230 -8.03 3.40 7.70
CA ALA A 230 -7.23 4.42 8.36
C ALA A 230 -7.55 5.81 7.82
N LEU A 231 -7.61 5.98 6.48
CA LEU A 231 -7.97 7.28 5.89
C LEU A 231 -9.35 7.75 6.31
N SER A 232 -10.34 6.86 6.29
CA SER A 232 -11.72 7.14 6.74
C SER A 232 -11.78 7.64 8.18
N TYR A 233 -10.95 7.09 9.08
CA TYR A 233 -10.84 7.55 10.46
C TYR A 233 -10.07 8.87 10.58
N LEU A 234 -9.01 9.05 9.80
CA LEU A 234 -8.09 10.18 9.93
C LEU A 234 -8.63 11.46 9.30
N TYR A 235 -9.27 11.42 8.13
CA TYR A 235 -9.67 12.65 7.41
C TYR A 235 -10.54 13.63 8.21
N PRO A 236 -11.51 13.22 9.06
CA PRO A 236 -12.28 14.18 9.85
C PRO A 236 -11.50 14.76 11.04
N ARG A 237 -10.30 14.22 11.35
CA ARG A 237 -9.46 14.57 12.51
C ARG A 237 -8.14 15.24 12.11
N HIS A 238 -7.70 15.05 10.88
CA HIS A 238 -6.44 15.55 10.33
C HIS A 238 -6.59 15.86 8.86
N THR A 239 -6.06 17.00 8.41
CA THR A 239 -6.13 17.37 6.99
C THR A 239 -5.26 16.44 6.15
N ILE A 240 -5.89 15.83 5.16
CA ILE A 240 -5.25 14.99 4.15
C ILE A 240 -5.43 15.65 2.79
N TYR A 241 -4.32 16.09 2.20
CA TYR A 241 -4.29 16.57 0.82
C TYR A 241 -4.17 15.41 -0.16
N THR A 242 -4.48 15.68 -1.42
CA THR A 242 -4.44 14.68 -2.49
C THR A 242 -3.49 15.08 -3.60
N TYR A 243 -2.94 14.07 -4.28
CA TYR A 243 -2.06 14.21 -5.44
C TYR A 243 -2.58 13.32 -6.58
N PRO A 244 -2.93 13.88 -7.76
CA PRO A 244 -3.46 13.08 -8.86
C PRO A 244 -2.37 12.21 -9.51
N ILE A 245 -2.74 10.99 -9.88
CA ILE A 245 -1.95 10.07 -10.71
C ILE A 245 -2.85 9.53 -11.82
N ALA A 246 -2.29 9.12 -12.98
CA ALA A 246 -3.10 8.60 -14.08
C ALA A 246 -3.77 7.26 -13.72
N GLY A 247 -3.17 6.48 -12.84
CA GLY A 247 -3.73 5.22 -12.39
C GLY A 247 -2.76 4.37 -11.60
N ARG A 248 -3.22 3.16 -11.26
CA ARG A 248 -2.44 2.16 -10.56
C ARG A 248 -2.60 0.80 -11.21
N ILE A 249 -1.59 -0.03 -11.01
CA ILE A 249 -1.65 -1.48 -11.13
C ILE A 249 -1.92 -2.06 -9.74
N ASP A 250 -2.87 -3.00 -9.66
CA ASP A 250 -3.25 -3.71 -8.44
C ASP A 250 -3.22 -5.22 -8.66
N VAL A 251 -2.21 -5.88 -8.09
CA VAL A 251 -2.06 -7.33 -8.23
C VAL A 251 -2.85 -8.03 -7.14
N GLY A 252 -4.08 -8.44 -7.47
CA GLY A 252 -4.91 -9.21 -6.55
C GLY A 252 -5.21 -10.65 -6.98
N GLY A 253 -5.11 -10.96 -8.28
CA GLY A 253 -5.38 -12.29 -8.85
C GLY A 253 -4.54 -12.55 -10.09
N LEU A 254 -4.67 -13.74 -10.70
CA LEU A 254 -3.81 -14.12 -11.82
C LEU A 254 -4.01 -13.20 -13.05
N ALA A 255 -5.25 -12.89 -13.41
CA ALA A 255 -5.53 -12.01 -14.56
C ALA A 255 -4.87 -10.62 -14.40
N SER A 256 -5.07 -9.96 -13.27
CA SER A 256 -4.45 -8.67 -12.96
C SER A 256 -2.92 -8.74 -12.93
N TYR A 257 -2.35 -9.87 -12.50
CA TYR A 257 -0.90 -10.08 -12.53
C TYR A 257 -0.36 -10.12 -13.96
N LEU A 258 -1.04 -10.85 -14.86
CA LEU A 258 -0.60 -10.98 -16.25
C LEU A 258 -0.68 -9.65 -17.00
N GLU A 259 -1.78 -8.90 -16.80
CA GLU A 259 -1.93 -7.55 -17.34
C GLU A 259 -0.83 -6.61 -16.85
N ALA A 260 -0.56 -6.62 -15.54
CA ALA A 260 0.52 -5.85 -14.93
C ALA A 260 1.89 -6.21 -15.52
N ASN A 261 2.20 -7.51 -15.60
CA ASN A 261 3.48 -7.97 -16.10
C ASN A 261 3.68 -7.58 -17.58
N ALA A 262 2.64 -7.70 -18.41
CA ALA A 262 2.70 -7.25 -19.80
C ALA A 262 2.92 -5.73 -19.92
N TYR A 263 2.29 -4.92 -19.06
CA TYR A 263 2.50 -3.47 -19.03
C TYR A 263 3.96 -3.11 -18.76
N PHE A 264 4.58 -3.73 -17.73
CA PHE A 264 5.97 -3.45 -17.37
C PHE A 264 6.98 -4.04 -18.35
N GLN A 265 6.66 -5.11 -19.09
CA GLN A 265 7.49 -5.61 -20.19
C GLN A 265 7.46 -4.69 -21.42
N SER A 266 6.29 -4.14 -21.77
CA SER A 266 6.13 -3.31 -22.97
C SER A 266 6.66 -1.89 -22.83
N THR A 267 6.58 -1.31 -21.63
CA THR A 267 7.14 0.02 -21.32
C THR A 267 8.64 0.13 -21.61
N GLN A 268 9.35 -0.99 -21.64
CA GLN A 268 10.79 -1.04 -21.90
C GLN A 268 11.16 -1.08 -23.38
N SER A 269 10.19 -1.30 -24.26
CA SER A 269 10.43 -1.36 -25.71
C SER A 269 10.32 0.00 -26.40
N LEU A 270 10.19 1.08 -25.63
CA LEU A 270 10.10 2.48 -26.07
C LEU A 270 11.25 3.28 -25.47
#